data_AF-A0A2T5LWG7-F1
#
_entry.id   AF-A0A2T5LWG7-F1
#
_cell.length_a   1.000
_cell.length_b   1.000
_cell.length_c   1.000
_cell.angle_alpha   90.00
_cell.angle_beta   90.00
_cell.angle_gamma   90.00
#
_symmetry.space_group_name_H-M   'P 1'
#
loop_
_entity.id
_entity.type
_entity.pdbx_description
1 polymer ?
#
loop_
_entity_poly.entity_id
_entity_poly.type
_entity_poly.pdbx_seq_one_letter_code
_entity_poly.pdbx_strand_id
1 'polypeptide(L)'
;MAHSPKKDQLLGESTPWFVLGFLPDSRVNAMLHQRDRVIDNHQGEDLSFWQSKEIDQCLGDFIPDLDQQRTGFPHPRSQGIQHLFNFHPSLKDLLTPPVFSLKAIRLQDACLLGFLVQHTLCDAYGRFILPGQREICKDETYAPARLAKLQLNVTQVGWRSFLSAGIRQFWGPSRSVERTLLIPNEKLNILQEECIKAGVKVTTQDLMMACIYQASTAGPSCKQLGKESHGFPPFSFVMTIRRQIAGDSELHNPFVVVAVPAPKITPSSEISTIISLATHIRSTVVNARSLECLNPLVNQYRDARGKPLILSSPVPVTWVSSWTHLPWYDLELQTGKQATARPEYMQGFLRSSGVLNNLGQRVENLLFTWKDPRKGIWIYGNVEEELGRLQRRRAGHDMQVVFLSFVFCFIVSGMLPE
;
A
#
# COMPACT_ATOMS: atom_id res chain seq x y z
N MET A 1 55.15 -31.54 -23.10
CA MET A 1 54.65 -30.15 -22.97
C MET A 1 54.12 -29.72 -24.32
N ALA A 2 52.83 -29.39 -24.42
CA ALA A 2 52.23 -28.86 -25.64
C ALA A 2 51.06 -27.95 -25.24
N HIS A 3 51.21 -26.64 -25.40
CA HIS A 3 50.10 -25.69 -25.29
C HIS A 3 49.70 -25.25 -26.69
N SER A 4 48.41 -25.32 -26.98
CA SER A 4 47.79 -24.66 -28.13
C SER A 4 46.54 -23.92 -27.63
N PRO A 5 46.36 -22.64 -27.97
CA PRO A 5 45.22 -21.85 -27.53
C PRO A 5 44.03 -22.01 -28.49
N LYS A 6 42.82 -21.89 -27.97
CA LYS A 6 41.64 -21.52 -28.76
C LYS A 6 40.88 -20.38 -28.10
N LYS A 7 40.80 -19.27 -28.83
CA LYS A 7 39.63 -18.38 -28.78
C LYS A 7 38.44 -19.16 -29.36
N ASP A 8 37.23 -18.81 -28.95
CA ASP A 8 36.26 -18.24 -29.89
C ASP A 8 35.19 -17.45 -29.12
N GLN A 9 34.67 -16.41 -29.79
CA GLN A 9 33.53 -15.63 -29.34
C GLN A 9 32.23 -16.30 -29.80
N LEU A 10 31.10 -15.93 -29.20
CA LEU A 10 29.77 -15.67 -29.80
C LEU A 10 28.81 -15.50 -28.60
N LEU A 11 28.33 -14.30 -28.28
CA LEU A 11 27.11 -13.71 -28.85
C LEU A 11 25.94 -14.71 -28.92
N GLY A 12 25.03 -14.59 -27.96
CA GLY A 12 23.74 -15.26 -27.91
C GLY A 12 22.73 -14.33 -27.24
N GLU A 13 22.07 -13.50 -28.05
CA GLU A 13 20.94 -12.67 -27.63
C GLU A 13 19.74 -13.57 -27.31
N SER A 14 19.02 -13.29 -26.20
CA SER A 14 17.55 -13.45 -26.13
C SER A 14 17.00 -13.13 -24.73
N THR A 15 16.48 -11.91 -24.55
CA THR A 15 15.18 -11.74 -23.92
C THR A 15 14.09 -11.99 -24.98
N PRO A 16 12.80 -12.16 -24.61
CA PRO A 16 12.22 -12.68 -23.38
C PRO A 16 11.40 -13.97 -23.65
N TRP A 17 10.95 -14.68 -22.60
CA TRP A 17 9.94 -15.74 -22.75
C TRP A 17 8.61 -15.33 -22.10
N PHE A 18 7.64 -14.98 -22.95
CA PHE A 18 6.21 -15.07 -22.62
C PHE A 18 5.74 -16.49 -22.97
N VAL A 19 4.79 -17.05 -22.21
CA VAL A 19 4.06 -18.27 -22.61
C VAL A 19 2.56 -18.09 -22.37
N LEU A 20 1.76 -18.39 -23.39
CA LEU A 20 0.32 -18.15 -23.49
C LEU A 20 -0.30 -19.40 -24.18
N GLY A 21 -1.24 -20.12 -23.53
CA GLY A 21 -1.43 -21.56 -23.86
C GLY A 21 -2.70 -22.35 -23.43
N PHE A 22 -3.90 -21.75 -23.54
CA PHE A 22 -5.01 -22.28 -24.37
C PHE A 22 -5.85 -23.65 -24.07
N LEU A 23 -7.11 -23.61 -23.49
CA LEU A 23 -8.42 -24.46 -23.49
C LEU A 23 -8.42 -26.02 -23.48
N PRO A 24 -9.52 -26.72 -23.05
CA PRO A 24 -10.85 -26.21 -22.59
C PRO A 24 -11.31 -26.60 -21.16
N ASP A 25 -12.47 -26.05 -20.77
CA ASP A 25 -13.36 -26.37 -19.63
C ASP A 25 -12.72 -26.86 -18.33
N SER A 26 -12.31 -25.88 -17.51
CA SER A 26 -11.64 -26.15 -16.24
C SER A 26 -11.40 -24.88 -15.38
N ARG A 27 -12.21 -23.82 -15.41
CA ARG A 27 -11.78 -22.43 -15.03
C ARG A 27 -10.88 -22.26 -13.77
N VAL A 28 -11.13 -22.92 -12.63
CA VAL A 28 -10.20 -22.93 -11.49
C VAL A 28 -9.15 -24.05 -11.57
N ASN A 29 -9.56 -25.23 -12.01
CA ASN A 29 -8.66 -26.35 -12.34
C ASN A 29 -7.61 -25.97 -13.41
N ALA A 30 -7.82 -24.92 -14.21
CA ALA A 30 -6.92 -24.44 -15.25
C ALA A 30 -5.76 -23.63 -14.67
N MET A 31 -5.98 -22.85 -13.61
CA MET A 31 -4.88 -22.22 -12.85
C MET A 31 -4.10 -23.27 -12.07
N LEU A 32 -4.78 -24.30 -11.53
CA LEU A 32 -4.13 -25.42 -10.86
C LEU A 32 -3.38 -26.34 -11.84
N HIS A 33 -3.88 -26.55 -13.05
CA HIS A 33 -3.17 -27.24 -14.14
C HIS A 33 -2.07 -26.37 -14.77
N GLN A 34 -2.17 -25.04 -14.71
CA GLN A 34 -1.07 -24.16 -15.09
C GLN A 34 0.06 -24.24 -14.06
N ARG A 35 -0.27 -24.34 -12.76
CA ARG A 35 0.68 -24.75 -11.71
C ARG A 35 1.28 -26.11 -12.05
N ASP A 36 0.47 -27.13 -12.36
CA ASP A 36 0.99 -28.48 -12.67
C ASP A 36 1.89 -28.49 -13.90
N ARG A 37 1.56 -27.74 -14.96
CA ARG A 37 2.44 -27.55 -16.13
C ARG A 37 3.73 -26.80 -15.81
N VAL A 38 3.72 -25.86 -14.86
CA VAL A 38 4.95 -25.21 -14.37
C VAL A 38 5.78 -26.18 -13.52
N ILE A 39 5.14 -27.01 -12.68
CA ILE A 39 5.79 -28.11 -11.95
C ILE A 39 6.42 -29.11 -12.92
N ASP A 40 5.69 -29.58 -13.93
CA ASP A 40 6.15 -30.56 -14.91
C ASP A 40 7.27 -30.03 -15.82
N ASN A 41 7.23 -28.74 -16.18
CA ASN A 41 8.30 -28.10 -16.93
C ASN A 41 9.52 -27.71 -16.07
N HIS A 42 9.42 -27.75 -14.73
CA HIS A 42 10.48 -27.37 -13.79
C HIS A 42 10.75 -28.50 -12.76
N GLN A 43 10.65 -29.77 -13.19
CA GLN A 43 10.94 -30.93 -12.35
C GLN A 43 12.39 -30.90 -11.82
N GLY A 44 12.57 -30.32 -10.64
CA GLY A 44 13.87 -30.10 -9.99
C GLY A 44 14.00 -28.75 -9.28
N GLU A 45 13.18 -27.75 -9.59
CA GLU A 45 13.27 -26.42 -8.98
C GLU A 45 12.39 -26.25 -7.73
N ASP A 46 12.90 -25.49 -6.76
CA ASP A 46 12.24 -25.21 -5.48
C ASP A 46 11.10 -24.17 -5.67
N LEU A 47 9.90 -24.67 -5.98
CA LEU A 47 8.68 -23.88 -6.15
C LEU A 47 8.11 -23.29 -4.83
N SER A 48 8.92 -23.11 -3.79
CA SER A 48 8.55 -22.47 -2.51
C SER A 48 7.93 -21.07 -2.65
N PHE A 49 8.11 -20.39 -3.79
CA PHE A 49 7.41 -19.14 -4.05
C PHE A 49 5.89 -19.33 -4.22
N TRP A 50 5.41 -20.47 -4.73
CA TRP A 50 3.99 -20.75 -4.95
C TRP A 50 3.36 -21.57 -3.81
N GLN A 51 2.21 -21.13 -3.29
CA GLN A 51 1.41 -21.91 -2.34
C GLN A 51 -0.07 -21.84 -2.70
N SER A 52 -0.80 -22.95 -2.59
CA SER A 52 -2.24 -22.98 -2.90
C SER A 52 -3.04 -23.82 -1.91
N LYS A 53 -4.27 -23.40 -1.58
CA LYS A 53 -5.24 -24.21 -0.84
C LYS A 53 -6.68 -23.96 -1.31
N GLU A 54 -7.57 -24.85 -0.90
CA GLU A 54 -9.01 -24.73 -1.10
C GLU A 54 -9.69 -24.51 0.25
N ILE A 55 -10.76 -23.73 0.27
CA ILE A 55 -11.63 -23.51 1.43
C ILE A 55 -13.06 -23.68 0.96
N ASP A 56 -13.80 -24.57 1.62
CA ASP A 56 -15.19 -24.89 1.31
C ASP A 56 -16.16 -23.84 1.91
N GLN A 57 -15.97 -22.59 1.51
CA GLN A 57 -16.73 -21.40 1.92
C GLN A 57 -16.84 -20.45 0.72
N CYS A 58 -17.85 -19.59 0.72
CA CYS A 58 -18.03 -18.53 -0.27
C CYS A 58 -17.24 -17.27 0.11
N LEU A 59 -17.01 -16.39 -0.85
CA LEU A 59 -16.41 -15.09 -0.62
C LEU A 59 -17.25 -14.24 0.34
N GLY A 60 -18.58 -14.33 0.23
CA GLY A 60 -19.53 -13.67 1.12
C GLY A 60 -19.34 -14.02 2.60
N ASP A 61 -18.77 -15.19 2.93
CA ASP A 61 -18.52 -15.57 4.32
C ASP A 61 -17.37 -14.75 4.94
N PHE A 62 -16.44 -14.27 4.11
CA PHE A 62 -15.29 -13.44 4.52
C PHE A 62 -15.53 -11.95 4.30
N ILE A 63 -16.28 -11.59 3.25
CA ILE A 63 -16.62 -10.21 2.88
C ILE A 63 -18.15 -10.11 2.65
N PRO A 64 -18.99 -10.24 3.69
CA PRO A 64 -20.46 -10.24 3.54
C PRO A 64 -21.02 -8.95 2.94
N ASP A 65 -20.29 -7.85 3.11
CA ASP A 65 -20.68 -6.54 2.59
C ASP A 65 -20.33 -6.33 1.10
N LEU A 66 -19.69 -7.29 0.40
CA LEU A 66 -19.24 -7.09 -0.99
C LEU A 66 -20.41 -6.73 -1.92
N ASP A 67 -21.53 -7.45 -1.77
CA ASP A 67 -22.81 -7.25 -2.46
C ASP A 67 -23.76 -6.32 -1.70
N GLN A 68 -23.82 -6.42 -0.36
CA GLN A 68 -24.74 -5.62 0.47
C GLN A 68 -24.38 -4.13 0.58
N GLN A 69 -23.21 -3.71 0.09
CA GLN A 69 -22.82 -2.30 -0.01
C GLN A 69 -23.73 -1.44 -0.90
N ARG A 70 -24.72 -2.02 -1.60
CA ARG A 70 -25.81 -1.25 -2.24
C ARG A 70 -26.84 -0.68 -1.25
N THR A 71 -26.97 -1.22 -0.03
CA THR A 71 -28.08 -0.88 0.89
C THR A 71 -27.66 -0.35 2.27
N GLY A 72 -26.36 -0.36 2.58
CA GLY A 72 -25.78 0.40 3.70
C GLY A 72 -25.75 -0.29 5.07
N PHE A 73 -24.76 0.13 5.87
CA PHE A 73 -24.38 -0.33 7.21
C PHE A 73 -23.67 -1.71 7.32
N PRO A 74 -22.32 -1.71 7.45
CA PRO A 74 -21.50 -2.93 7.51
C PRO A 74 -21.44 -3.60 8.89
N HIS A 75 -21.14 -4.90 8.91
CA HIS A 75 -21.17 -5.74 10.13
C HIS A 75 -19.79 -5.79 10.86
N PRO A 76 -19.73 -5.73 12.22
CA PRO A 76 -18.52 -5.33 12.94
C PRO A 76 -17.50 -6.45 13.25
N ARG A 77 -17.45 -7.57 12.50
CA ARG A 77 -16.73 -8.80 12.91
C ARG A 77 -15.94 -9.57 11.84
N SER A 78 -15.79 -9.08 10.60
CA SER A 78 -15.01 -9.82 9.59
C SER A 78 -13.51 -9.85 9.92
N GLN A 79 -12.96 -11.04 10.18
CA GLN A 79 -11.51 -11.23 10.31
C GLN A 79 -10.85 -11.02 8.95
N GLY A 80 -9.82 -10.18 8.89
CA GLY A 80 -9.20 -9.77 7.63
C GLY A 80 -8.85 -10.93 6.71
N ILE A 81 -9.21 -10.89 5.42
CA ILE A 81 -8.92 -11.96 4.42
C ILE A 81 -7.45 -12.39 4.41
N GLN A 82 -6.55 -11.55 4.93
CA GLN A 82 -5.19 -11.90 5.28
C GLN A 82 -5.00 -13.22 6.05
N HIS A 83 -5.95 -13.58 6.92
CA HIS A 83 -5.85 -14.80 7.72
C HIS A 83 -5.98 -16.04 6.84
N LEU A 84 -6.71 -15.94 5.72
CA LEU A 84 -6.78 -16.98 4.70
C LEU A 84 -5.38 -17.23 4.10
N PHE A 85 -4.56 -16.19 3.95
CA PHE A 85 -3.20 -16.26 3.41
C PHE A 85 -2.11 -16.64 4.44
N ASN A 86 -2.51 -17.05 5.65
CA ASN A 86 -1.66 -17.77 6.60
C ASN A 86 -1.57 -19.25 6.20
N PHE A 87 -0.66 -19.51 5.27
CA PHE A 87 -0.05 -20.81 5.08
C PHE A 87 0.94 -21.06 6.23
N HIS A 88 1.13 -22.32 6.64
CA HIS A 88 2.14 -22.66 7.63
C HIS A 88 3.54 -22.32 7.09
N PRO A 89 4.28 -21.39 7.70
CA PRO A 89 5.62 -21.07 7.26
C PRO A 89 6.56 -22.21 7.68
N SER A 90 7.44 -22.65 6.78
CA SER A 90 8.56 -23.48 7.17
C SER A 90 9.56 -22.66 8.00
N LEU A 91 10.45 -23.32 8.76
CA LEU A 91 11.52 -22.62 9.47
C LEU A 91 12.43 -21.84 8.48
N LYS A 92 12.59 -22.34 7.25
CA LYS A 92 13.26 -21.66 6.15
C LYS A 92 12.54 -20.35 5.78
N ASP A 93 11.22 -20.35 5.66
CA ASP A 93 10.44 -19.12 5.35
C ASP A 93 10.47 -18.08 6.48
N LEU A 94 10.69 -18.51 7.73
CA LEU A 94 10.85 -17.60 8.86
C LEU A 94 12.24 -16.94 8.87
N LEU A 95 13.30 -17.71 8.60
CA LEU A 95 14.69 -17.24 8.68
C LEU A 95 15.16 -16.53 7.39
N THR A 96 14.75 -17.08 6.24
CA THR A 96 15.01 -16.56 4.90
C THR A 96 13.67 -16.44 4.17
N PRO A 97 12.86 -15.42 4.49
CA PRO A 97 11.59 -15.21 3.79
C PRO A 97 11.83 -15.05 2.29
N PRO A 98 10.97 -15.58 1.42
CA PRO A 98 11.14 -15.46 -0.02
C PRO A 98 11.09 -13.99 -0.45
N VAL A 99 11.86 -13.67 -1.49
CA VAL A 99 11.89 -12.37 -2.18
C VAL A 99 10.51 -12.02 -2.76
N PHE A 100 9.88 -13.02 -3.34
CA PHE A 100 8.56 -12.97 -3.94
C PHE A 100 7.84 -14.28 -3.59
N SER A 101 6.56 -14.20 -3.24
CA SER A 101 5.69 -15.36 -3.08
C SER A 101 4.33 -15.08 -3.68
N LEU A 102 3.76 -16.07 -4.36
CA LEU A 102 2.42 -16.08 -4.91
C LEU A 102 1.60 -17.16 -4.19
N LYS A 103 0.42 -16.76 -3.73
CA LYS A 103 -0.52 -17.58 -2.99
C LYS A 103 -1.84 -17.60 -3.72
N ALA A 104 -2.48 -18.76 -3.83
CA ALA A 104 -3.80 -18.91 -4.39
C ALA A 104 -4.74 -19.59 -3.38
N ILE A 105 -5.96 -19.08 -3.26
CA ILE A 105 -7.01 -19.69 -2.46
C ILE A 105 -8.21 -19.87 -3.36
N ARG A 106 -8.68 -21.12 -3.46
CA ARG A 106 -9.95 -21.45 -4.10
C ARG A 106 -11.05 -21.36 -3.04
N LEU A 107 -12.09 -20.59 -3.32
CA LEU A 107 -13.37 -20.59 -2.63
C LEU A 107 -14.41 -21.30 -3.52
N GLN A 108 -15.63 -21.47 -3.04
CA GLN A 108 -16.72 -22.07 -3.84
C GLN A 108 -17.11 -21.19 -5.04
N ASP A 109 -17.14 -19.88 -4.85
CA ASP A 109 -17.64 -18.85 -5.77
C ASP A 109 -16.56 -17.93 -6.36
N ALA A 110 -15.33 -18.01 -5.83
CA ALA A 110 -14.24 -17.09 -6.15
C ALA A 110 -12.86 -17.77 -6.11
N CYS A 111 -11.87 -17.11 -6.72
CA CYS A 111 -10.47 -17.33 -6.39
C CYS A 111 -9.89 -16.06 -5.77
N LEU A 112 -9.02 -16.24 -4.78
CA LEU A 112 -8.23 -15.18 -4.16
C LEU A 112 -6.75 -15.42 -4.51
N LEU A 113 -6.17 -14.59 -5.37
CA LEU A 113 -4.72 -14.57 -5.58
C LEU A 113 -4.04 -13.66 -4.55
N GLY A 114 -2.76 -13.87 -4.26
CA GLY A 114 -2.05 -13.11 -3.24
C GLY A 114 -0.56 -13.07 -3.44
N PHE A 115 -0.03 -11.88 -3.63
CA PHE A 115 1.38 -11.68 -3.94
C PHE A 115 2.04 -10.99 -2.76
N LEU A 116 3.15 -11.55 -2.28
CA LEU A 116 3.99 -10.98 -1.25
C LEU A 116 5.33 -10.65 -1.89
N VAL A 117 5.80 -9.42 -1.74
CA VAL A 117 7.10 -8.98 -2.28
C VAL A 117 7.88 -8.33 -1.15
N GLN A 118 9.17 -8.62 -1.05
CA GLN A 118 10.03 -7.91 -0.12
C GLN A 118 10.16 -6.45 -0.51
N HIS A 119 9.70 -5.56 0.37
CA HIS A 119 9.74 -4.12 0.16
C HIS A 119 11.18 -3.59 -0.03
N THR A 120 12.22 -4.33 0.36
CA THR A 120 13.62 -3.96 0.06
C THR A 120 13.94 -3.93 -1.44
N LEU A 121 13.16 -4.62 -2.28
CA LEU A 121 13.42 -4.76 -3.72
C LEU A 121 12.59 -3.81 -4.58
N CYS A 122 11.33 -3.58 -4.23
CA CYS A 122 10.48 -2.63 -4.92
C CYS A 122 9.46 -1.95 -3.99
N ASP A 123 9.01 -0.75 -4.37
CA ASP A 123 7.73 -0.20 -3.91
C ASP A 123 6.56 -0.90 -4.64
N ALA A 124 5.34 -0.42 -4.40
CA ALA A 124 4.17 -0.84 -5.17
C ALA A 124 4.21 -0.44 -6.66
N TYR A 125 5.06 0.52 -7.07
CA TYR A 125 5.23 0.94 -8.47
C TYR A 125 6.13 -0.01 -9.26
N GLY A 126 7.18 -0.59 -8.66
CA GLY A 126 8.11 -1.48 -9.35
C GLY A 126 7.47 -2.75 -9.94
N ARG A 127 6.21 -3.02 -9.58
CA ARG A 127 5.38 -4.09 -10.16
C ARG A 127 4.52 -3.66 -11.36
N PHE A 128 4.37 -2.36 -11.62
CA PHE A 128 3.53 -1.79 -12.68
C PHE A 128 4.32 -0.83 -13.56
N ILE A 129 5.19 -1.41 -14.39
CA ILE A 129 5.92 -0.66 -15.42
C ILE A 129 5.01 -0.49 -16.63
N LEU A 130 4.21 0.58 -16.62
CA LEU A 130 3.64 1.18 -17.82
C LEU A 130 4.05 2.66 -17.88
N PRO A 131 4.49 3.16 -19.06
CA PRO A 131 5.09 4.49 -19.15
C PRO A 131 4.04 5.60 -19.25
N GLY A 132 4.36 6.74 -18.62
CA GLY A 132 3.84 8.05 -19.01
C GLY A 132 2.67 8.61 -18.19
N GLN A 133 2.99 9.57 -17.31
CA GLN A 133 2.22 10.82 -17.17
C GLN A 133 3.17 11.92 -16.66
N ARG A 134 2.99 13.17 -17.10
CA ARG A 134 3.74 14.36 -16.62
C ARG A 134 2.76 15.46 -16.24
N GLU A 135 2.97 16.07 -15.08
CA GLU A 135 2.76 17.50 -14.86
C GLU A 135 3.41 17.94 -13.54
N ILE A 136 3.93 19.16 -13.49
CA ILE A 136 4.44 19.82 -12.28
C ILE A 136 3.86 21.23 -12.28
N CYS A 137 2.92 21.51 -11.37
CA CYS A 137 2.58 22.88 -11.02
C CYS A 137 3.56 23.37 -9.94
N LYS A 138 4.02 24.62 -10.07
CA LYS A 138 4.64 25.37 -8.99
C LYS A 138 3.54 26.19 -8.32
N ASP A 139 3.46 26.11 -7.00
CA ASP A 139 2.66 27.02 -6.19
C ASP A 139 3.40 27.24 -4.86
N GLU A 140 3.39 28.48 -4.36
CA GLU A 140 4.29 28.91 -3.28
C GLU A 140 3.59 28.88 -1.93
N THR A 141 3.85 27.86 -1.11
CA THR A 141 3.43 27.86 0.31
C THR A 141 4.16 26.84 1.19
N TYR A 142 5.49 26.81 1.20
CA TYR A 142 6.38 26.44 2.34
C TYR A 142 7.84 26.40 1.86
N ALA A 143 8.79 26.99 2.60
CA ALA A 143 10.20 26.99 2.19
C ALA A 143 10.80 25.56 2.19
N PRO A 144 11.33 25.04 1.06
CA PRO A 144 11.69 23.63 0.96
C PRO A 144 12.78 23.16 1.93
N ALA A 145 13.80 23.97 2.25
CA ALA A 145 14.80 23.64 3.27
C ALA A 145 14.18 23.36 4.66
N ARG A 146 13.05 23.98 5.01
CA ARG A 146 12.35 23.69 6.28
C ARG A 146 11.68 22.32 6.24
N LEU A 147 11.13 21.94 5.08
CA LEU A 147 10.53 20.62 4.89
C LEU A 147 11.61 19.52 4.86
N ALA A 148 12.76 19.77 4.23
CA ALA A 148 13.93 18.89 4.25
C ALA A 148 14.38 18.58 5.70
N LYS A 149 14.50 19.63 6.53
CA LYS A 149 14.87 19.49 7.95
C LYS A 149 13.82 18.73 8.74
N LEU A 150 12.53 18.93 8.46
CA LEU A 150 11.45 18.18 9.11
C LEU A 150 11.49 16.69 8.74
N GLN A 151 11.72 16.37 7.47
CA GLN A 151 11.85 15.01 6.97
C GLN A 151 13.08 14.30 7.60
N LEU A 152 14.23 14.96 7.63
CA LEU A 152 15.45 14.46 8.30
C LEU A 152 15.26 14.19 9.80
N ASN A 153 14.37 14.92 10.48
CA ASN A 153 14.09 14.71 11.91
C ASN A 153 13.19 13.49 12.17
N VAL A 154 12.36 13.08 11.21
CA VAL A 154 11.52 11.87 11.33
C VAL A 154 12.23 10.60 10.81
N THR A 155 13.29 10.74 10.00
CA THR A 155 14.12 9.64 9.51
C THR A 155 15.37 9.44 10.37
N GLN A 156 15.41 8.34 11.13
CA GLN A 156 16.58 7.95 11.91
C GLN A 156 17.41 6.89 11.18
N VAL A 157 18.74 7.02 11.25
CA VAL A 157 19.68 6.08 10.63
C VAL A 157 20.45 5.31 11.71
N GLY A 158 20.53 3.99 11.58
CA GLY A 158 21.45 3.15 12.37
C GLY A 158 20.80 2.13 13.28
N TRP A 159 21.57 1.09 13.60
CA TRP A 159 21.14 -0.05 14.42
C TRP A 159 20.66 0.33 15.82
N ARG A 160 21.24 1.36 16.46
CA ARG A 160 20.75 1.87 17.76
C ARG A 160 19.31 2.35 17.67
N SER A 161 19.00 3.16 16.66
CA SER A 161 17.64 3.64 16.40
C SER A 161 16.70 2.49 16.06
N PHE A 162 17.14 1.53 15.22
CA PHE A 162 16.37 0.32 14.88
C PHE A 162 15.96 -0.49 16.11
N LEU A 163 16.94 -0.83 16.96
CA LEU A 163 16.71 -1.60 18.18
C LEU A 163 15.81 -0.81 19.16
N SER A 164 16.02 0.50 19.29
CA SER A 164 15.17 1.34 20.16
C SER A 164 13.71 1.42 19.70
N ALA A 165 13.46 1.45 18.38
CA ALA A 165 12.12 1.41 17.81
C ALA A 165 11.49 0.02 18.00
N GLY A 166 12.23 -1.07 17.74
CA GLY A 166 11.76 -2.43 17.97
C GLY A 166 11.39 -2.69 19.45
N ILE A 167 12.23 -2.22 20.38
CA ILE A 167 11.94 -2.26 21.83
C ILE A 167 10.65 -1.47 22.13
N ARG A 168 10.55 -0.19 21.70
CA ARG A 168 9.36 0.63 21.96
C ARG A 168 8.08 -0.02 21.41
N GLN A 169 8.17 -0.66 20.25
CA GLN A 169 7.04 -1.32 19.60
C GLN A 169 6.64 -2.64 20.28
N PHE A 170 7.61 -3.39 20.81
CA PHE A 170 7.37 -4.62 21.57
C PHE A 170 6.73 -4.36 22.95
N TRP A 171 7.20 -3.32 23.66
CA TRP A 171 6.70 -2.96 25.00
C TRP A 171 5.58 -1.90 24.98
N GLY A 172 5.20 -1.40 23.79
CA GLY A 172 4.16 -0.38 23.62
C GLY A 172 2.74 -0.95 23.79
N PRO A 173 1.78 -0.16 24.30
CA PRO A 173 0.40 -0.60 24.48
C PRO A 173 -0.31 -0.78 23.13
N SER A 174 -0.14 -1.94 22.51
CA SER A 174 -0.71 -2.30 21.20
C SER A 174 -2.23 -2.52 21.28
N ARG A 175 -3.01 -1.43 21.26
CA ARG A 175 -4.46 -1.43 20.99
C ARG A 175 -4.78 -0.90 19.59
N SER A 176 -3.96 -1.29 18.61
CA SER A 176 -4.27 -1.16 17.19
C SER A 176 -5.41 -2.10 16.78
N VAL A 177 -6.32 -1.57 15.97
CA VAL A 177 -7.40 -2.30 15.31
C VAL A 177 -7.25 -2.10 13.81
N GLU A 178 -7.09 -3.20 13.08
CA GLU A 178 -7.14 -3.23 11.62
C GLU A 178 -8.52 -2.77 11.14
N ARG A 179 -8.56 -1.82 10.19
CA ARG A 179 -9.81 -1.36 9.57
C ARG A 179 -9.62 -0.96 8.13
N THR A 180 -10.70 -1.07 7.38
CA THR A 180 -10.87 -0.48 6.06
C THR A 180 -11.94 0.63 6.13
N LEU A 181 -11.87 1.61 5.26
CA LEU A 181 -12.84 2.70 5.12
C LEU A 181 -13.06 2.93 3.63
N LEU A 182 -14.29 3.22 3.23
CA LEU A 182 -14.59 3.75 1.90
C LEU A 182 -14.85 5.25 2.01
N ILE A 183 -14.12 6.05 1.23
CA ILE A 183 -14.57 7.39 0.85
C ILE A 183 -15.33 7.23 -0.48
N PRO A 184 -16.65 7.41 -0.51
CA PRO A 184 -17.44 7.24 -1.73
C PRO A 184 -17.06 8.26 -2.81
N ASN A 185 -17.24 7.89 -4.09
CA ASN A 185 -17.01 8.78 -5.22
C ASN A 185 -17.86 10.06 -5.11
N GLU A 186 -19.08 9.96 -4.61
CA GLU A 186 -20.03 11.07 -4.42
C GLU A 186 -19.43 12.15 -3.50
N LYS A 187 -18.85 11.75 -2.36
CA LYS A 187 -18.21 12.68 -1.41
C LYS A 187 -16.95 13.33 -2.01
N LEU A 188 -16.17 12.57 -2.80
CA LEU A 188 -15.00 13.11 -3.51
C LEU A 188 -15.41 14.10 -4.62
N ASN A 189 -16.50 13.83 -5.33
CA ASN A 189 -17.02 14.70 -6.39
C ASN A 189 -17.54 16.02 -5.81
N ILE A 190 -18.32 15.99 -4.72
CA ILE A 190 -18.78 17.19 -4.01
C ILE A 190 -17.58 18.06 -3.57
N LEU A 191 -16.56 17.44 -2.97
CA LEU A 191 -15.34 18.16 -2.57
C LEU A 191 -14.58 18.74 -3.78
N GLN A 192 -14.53 18.03 -4.90
CA GLN A 192 -13.88 18.48 -6.13
C GLN A 192 -14.64 19.66 -6.78
N GLU A 193 -15.97 19.64 -6.78
CA GLU A 193 -16.81 20.75 -7.24
C GLU A 193 -16.63 22.01 -6.37
N GLU A 194 -16.59 21.86 -5.05
CA GLU A 194 -16.34 22.98 -4.14
C GLU A 194 -14.92 23.55 -4.30
N CYS A 195 -13.91 22.71 -4.58
CA CYS A 195 -12.58 23.20 -5.00
C CYS A 195 -12.63 24.01 -6.31
N ILE A 196 -13.40 23.55 -7.31
CA ILE A 196 -13.56 24.27 -8.59
C ILE A 196 -14.24 25.63 -8.36
N LYS A 197 -15.33 25.67 -7.58
CA LYS A 197 -16.04 26.91 -7.19
C LYS A 197 -15.12 27.89 -6.46
N ALA A 198 -14.23 27.38 -5.61
CA ALA A 198 -13.24 28.17 -4.88
C ALA A 198 -11.98 28.56 -5.70
N GLY A 199 -11.86 28.13 -6.96
CA GLY A 199 -10.68 28.38 -7.79
C GLY A 199 -9.42 27.62 -7.35
N VAL A 200 -9.56 26.55 -6.57
CA VAL A 200 -8.46 25.81 -5.92
C VAL A 200 -8.06 24.59 -6.77
N LYS A 201 -6.79 24.54 -7.24
CA LYS A 201 -6.26 23.41 -8.03
C LYS A 201 -5.67 22.32 -7.11
N VAL A 202 -6.49 21.35 -6.74
CA VAL A 202 -6.10 20.11 -6.03
C VAL A 202 -6.54 18.87 -6.81
N THR A 203 -5.94 17.71 -6.52
CA THR A 203 -6.38 16.41 -7.07
C THR A 203 -7.19 15.61 -6.06
N THR A 204 -7.90 14.59 -6.54
CA THR A 204 -8.61 13.61 -5.71
C THR A 204 -7.72 12.95 -4.65
N GLN A 205 -6.42 12.79 -4.93
CA GLN A 205 -5.46 12.25 -3.95
C GLN A 205 -5.20 13.25 -2.80
N ASP A 206 -5.17 14.55 -3.06
CA ASP A 206 -5.04 15.57 -2.01
C ASP A 206 -6.30 15.61 -1.14
N LEU A 207 -7.49 15.56 -1.75
CA LEU A 207 -8.78 15.51 -1.07
C LEU A 207 -8.88 14.28 -0.16
N MET A 208 -8.53 13.10 -0.68
CA MET A 208 -8.43 11.86 0.10
C MET A 208 -7.45 12.01 1.29
N MET A 209 -6.23 12.50 1.05
CA MET A 209 -5.26 12.71 2.13
C MET A 209 -5.74 13.74 3.16
N ALA A 210 -6.48 14.78 2.74
CA ALA A 210 -7.07 15.78 3.60
C ALA A 210 -8.17 15.21 4.50
N CYS A 211 -9.05 14.37 3.98
CA CYS A 211 -10.04 13.64 4.78
C CYS A 211 -9.36 12.76 5.85
N ILE A 212 -8.29 12.04 5.48
CA ILE A 212 -7.52 11.22 6.44
C ILE A 212 -6.84 12.13 7.49
N TYR A 213 -6.15 13.20 7.07
CA TYR A 213 -5.51 14.17 7.98
C TYR A 213 -6.50 14.73 9.02
N GLN A 214 -7.69 15.15 8.55
CA GLN A 214 -8.73 15.73 9.40
C GLN A 214 -9.30 14.69 10.39
N ALA A 215 -9.38 13.43 9.98
CA ALA A 215 -9.79 12.33 10.85
C ALA A 215 -8.71 12.02 11.90
N SER A 216 -7.44 11.91 11.50
CA SER A 216 -6.29 11.66 12.37
C SER A 216 -6.14 12.73 13.46
N THR A 217 -6.35 14.00 13.12
CA THR A 217 -6.22 15.12 14.07
C THR A 217 -7.47 15.41 14.91
N ALA A 218 -8.57 14.66 14.71
CA ALA A 218 -9.82 14.87 15.44
C ALA A 218 -9.76 14.42 16.92
N GLY A 219 -8.85 13.50 17.27
CA GLY A 219 -8.88 12.79 18.56
C GLY A 219 -8.36 13.56 19.78
N PRO A 220 -8.88 13.27 20.99
CA PRO A 220 -8.39 13.86 22.24
C PRO A 220 -6.89 13.61 22.45
N SER A 221 -6.46 12.38 22.18
CA SER A 221 -5.09 11.89 22.22
C SER A 221 -4.18 12.76 21.33
N CYS A 222 -4.54 12.96 20.05
CA CYS A 222 -3.82 13.89 19.16
C CYS A 222 -3.82 15.36 19.63
N LYS A 223 -4.87 15.84 20.30
CA LYS A 223 -4.95 17.21 20.84
C LYS A 223 -4.07 17.42 22.08
N GLN A 224 -3.91 16.38 22.91
CA GLN A 224 -2.97 16.40 24.05
C GLN A 224 -1.53 16.30 23.53
N LEU A 225 -1.26 15.34 22.65
CA LEU A 225 0.02 15.20 21.96
C LEU A 225 0.42 16.48 21.22
N GLY A 226 -0.51 17.23 20.64
CA GLY A 226 -0.22 18.52 19.99
C GLY A 226 0.45 19.58 20.88
N LYS A 227 0.39 19.45 22.21
CA LYS A 227 1.13 20.31 23.15
C LYS A 227 2.51 19.76 23.51
N GLU A 228 2.69 18.45 23.46
CA GLU A 228 3.91 17.72 23.86
C GLU A 228 4.78 17.31 22.67
N SER A 229 4.26 17.38 21.44
CA SER A 229 4.85 16.76 20.25
C SER A 229 6.12 17.43 19.74
N HIS A 230 6.64 18.48 20.39
CA HIS A 230 7.90 19.16 20.04
C HIS A 230 8.06 19.52 18.54
N GLY A 231 6.95 19.74 17.82
CA GLY A 231 6.94 20.05 16.38
C GLY A 231 6.88 18.83 15.44
N PHE A 232 6.72 17.60 15.94
CA PHE A 232 6.44 16.43 15.11
C PHE A 232 5.01 16.50 14.53
N PRO A 233 4.84 16.29 13.21
CA PRO A 233 3.53 16.40 12.57
C PRO A 233 2.68 15.14 12.78
N PRO A 234 1.36 15.26 12.98
CA PRO A 234 0.47 14.13 13.24
C PRO A 234 0.19 13.27 11.99
N PHE A 235 0.59 13.75 10.81
CA PHE A 235 0.30 13.13 9.52
C PHE A 235 1.51 13.20 8.58
N SER A 236 1.74 12.10 7.87
CA SER A 236 2.81 11.91 6.91
C SER A 236 2.31 11.04 5.74
N PHE A 237 2.94 11.15 4.58
CA PHE A 237 2.63 10.26 3.44
C PHE A 237 3.89 9.78 2.72
N VAL A 238 3.77 8.61 2.08
CA VAL A 238 4.80 8.04 1.21
C VAL A 238 4.67 8.68 -0.17
N MET A 239 5.78 9.22 -0.70
CA MET A 239 5.84 9.85 -2.01
C MET A 239 6.92 9.20 -2.86
N THR A 240 6.56 8.70 -4.05
CA THR A 240 7.57 8.28 -5.03
C THR A 240 8.38 9.49 -5.52
N ILE A 241 9.70 9.31 -5.57
CA ILE A 241 10.70 10.21 -6.13
C ILE A 241 11.31 9.64 -7.42
N ARG A 242 10.68 8.62 -8.04
CA ARG A 242 11.19 7.96 -9.26
C ARG A 242 11.47 8.94 -10.40
N ARG A 243 10.71 10.04 -10.49
CA ARG A 243 10.87 11.08 -11.53
C ARG A 243 11.97 12.11 -11.20
N GLN A 244 12.54 12.06 -10.00
CA GLN A 244 13.52 12.99 -9.47
C GLN A 244 14.91 12.35 -9.31
N ILE A 245 14.99 11.02 -9.30
CA ILE A 245 16.26 10.29 -9.40
C ILE A 245 16.59 9.99 -10.86
N ALA A 246 17.86 10.12 -11.23
CA ALA A 246 18.34 9.67 -12.53
C ALA A 246 18.63 8.17 -12.47
N GLY A 247 17.87 7.37 -13.23
CA GLY A 247 18.09 5.93 -13.36
C GLY A 247 16.83 5.17 -13.74
N ASP A 248 16.78 4.68 -14.98
CA ASP A 248 15.74 3.77 -15.50
C ASP A 248 15.94 2.34 -15.00
N SER A 249 16.09 2.18 -13.69
CA SER A 249 16.05 0.87 -13.03
C SER A 249 14.60 0.45 -12.85
N GLU A 250 14.31 -0.79 -13.26
CA GLU A 250 12.99 -1.41 -13.14
C GLU A 250 12.69 -1.82 -11.68
N LEU A 251 13.73 -2.17 -10.91
CA LEU A 251 13.64 -2.69 -9.55
C LEU A 251 14.40 -1.81 -8.56
N HIS A 252 13.78 -0.69 -8.19
CA HIS A 252 14.18 0.13 -7.06
C HIS A 252 12.98 0.47 -6.18
N ASN A 253 13.25 0.97 -4.98
CA ASN A 253 12.25 1.47 -4.05
C ASN A 253 12.35 3.01 -3.88
N PRO A 254 12.08 3.80 -4.94
CA PRO A 254 12.36 5.22 -4.96
C PRO A 254 11.25 6.03 -4.29
N PHE A 255 11.13 5.94 -2.96
CA PHE A 255 10.23 6.79 -2.17
C PHE A 255 10.99 7.59 -1.12
N VAL A 256 10.36 8.70 -0.72
CA VAL A 256 10.63 9.37 0.55
C VAL A 256 9.35 9.45 1.35
N VAL A 257 9.49 9.69 2.65
CA VAL A 257 8.35 9.92 3.52
C VAL A 257 8.25 11.41 3.82
N VAL A 258 7.12 11.98 3.45
CA VAL A 258 6.84 13.41 3.54
C VAL A 258 6.01 13.65 4.79
N ALA A 259 6.66 14.22 5.80
CA ALA A 259 6.03 14.66 7.02
C ALA A 259 5.29 16.00 6.77
N VAL A 260 3.99 16.08 7.03
CA VAL A 260 3.17 17.24 6.63
C VAL A 260 3.12 18.26 7.76
N PRO A 261 3.69 19.48 7.61
CA PRO A 261 3.71 20.47 8.68
C PRO A 261 2.30 20.80 9.20
N ALA A 262 2.17 21.12 10.49
CA ALA A 262 0.89 21.52 11.07
C ALA A 262 0.35 22.79 10.35
N PRO A 263 -0.85 22.73 9.74
CA PRO A 263 -1.39 23.83 8.95
C PRO A 263 -1.99 24.92 9.84
N LYS A 264 -1.92 26.17 9.40
CA LYS A 264 -2.59 27.31 10.04
C LYS A 264 -4.00 27.50 9.48
N ILE A 265 -4.91 26.57 9.81
CA ILE A 265 -6.31 26.60 9.34
C ILE A 265 -7.22 27.01 10.49
N THR A 266 -8.01 28.06 10.28
CA THR A 266 -9.14 28.41 11.14
C THR A 266 -10.36 27.61 10.65
N PRO A 267 -10.91 26.67 11.45
CA PRO A 267 -12.04 25.86 11.00
C PRO A 267 -13.32 26.70 10.89
N SER A 268 -13.92 26.71 9.71
CA SER A 268 -15.16 27.41 9.38
C SER A 268 -16.32 26.43 9.13
N SER A 269 -16.10 25.46 8.23
CA SER A 269 -16.98 24.30 7.97
C SER A 269 -16.14 23.04 7.72
N GLU A 270 -16.76 21.84 7.74
CA GLU A 270 -16.04 20.59 7.44
C GLU A 270 -15.43 20.62 6.03
N ILE A 271 -16.24 20.95 5.02
CA ILE A 271 -15.82 21.05 3.61
C ILE A 271 -14.71 22.09 3.44
N SER A 272 -14.88 23.30 3.97
CA SER A 272 -13.86 24.36 3.85
C SER A 272 -12.54 23.93 4.52
N THR A 273 -12.61 23.25 5.67
CA THR A 273 -11.44 22.69 6.35
C THR A 273 -10.75 21.61 5.51
N ILE A 274 -11.50 20.70 4.86
CA ILE A 274 -10.94 19.67 3.97
C ILE A 274 -10.27 20.32 2.76
N ILE A 275 -10.89 21.33 2.13
CA ILE A 275 -10.31 22.06 1.00
C ILE A 275 -9.00 22.75 1.41
N SER A 276 -8.99 23.47 2.54
CA SER A 276 -7.77 24.11 3.05
C SER A 276 -6.66 23.09 3.37
N LEU A 277 -7.02 21.92 3.91
CA LEU A 277 -6.08 20.82 4.14
C LEU A 277 -5.54 20.24 2.82
N ALA A 278 -6.38 20.09 1.80
CA ALA A 278 -5.98 19.58 0.48
C ALA A 278 -5.01 20.56 -0.22
N THR A 279 -5.27 21.86 -0.16
CA THR A 279 -4.35 22.91 -0.66
C THR A 279 -3.01 22.85 0.06
N HIS A 280 -3.01 22.74 1.39
CA HIS A 280 -1.79 22.62 2.19
C HIS A 280 -0.99 21.35 1.87
N ILE A 281 -1.67 20.22 1.67
CA ILE A 281 -1.06 18.95 1.26
C ILE A 281 -0.50 19.06 -0.17
N ARG A 282 -1.22 19.68 -1.11
CA ARG A 282 -0.76 19.93 -2.49
C ARG A 282 0.51 20.78 -2.50
N SER A 283 0.54 21.88 -1.75
CA SER A 283 1.75 22.71 -1.59
C SER A 283 2.89 21.91 -0.94
N THR A 284 2.61 21.11 0.09
CA THR A 284 3.60 20.20 0.71
C THR A 284 4.17 19.18 -0.29
N VAL A 285 3.35 18.59 -1.17
CA VAL A 285 3.78 17.68 -2.26
C VAL A 285 4.70 18.40 -3.25
N VAL A 286 4.36 19.62 -3.65
CA VAL A 286 5.19 20.43 -4.58
C VAL A 286 6.56 20.72 -3.95
N ASN A 287 6.58 21.20 -2.71
CA ASN A 287 7.82 21.52 -1.98
C ASN A 287 8.67 20.27 -1.72
N ALA A 288 8.05 19.14 -1.36
CA ALA A 288 8.72 17.86 -1.14
C ALA A 288 9.41 17.30 -2.38
N ARG A 289 8.98 17.69 -3.58
CA ARG A 289 9.56 17.27 -4.87
C ARG A 289 10.72 18.15 -5.34
N SER A 290 10.99 19.27 -4.68
CA SER A 290 12.11 20.14 -5.03
C SER A 290 13.45 19.48 -4.70
N LEU A 291 14.50 19.79 -5.47
CA LEU A 291 15.85 19.28 -5.23
C LEU A 291 16.42 19.80 -3.90
N GLU A 292 16.03 21.01 -3.46
CA GLU A 292 16.37 21.57 -2.15
C GLU A 292 15.83 20.69 -1.00
N CYS A 293 14.63 20.11 -1.19
CA CYS A 293 14.04 19.18 -0.22
C CYS A 293 14.64 17.77 -0.30
N LEU A 294 14.84 17.26 -1.52
CA LEU A 294 15.25 15.87 -1.75
C LEU A 294 16.74 15.61 -1.56
N ASN A 295 17.63 16.54 -1.96
CA ASN A 295 19.07 16.31 -1.91
C ASN A 295 19.59 15.96 -0.51
N PRO A 296 19.17 16.64 0.60
CA PRO A 296 19.58 16.25 1.94
C PRO A 296 19.15 14.84 2.34
N LEU A 297 17.94 14.42 1.96
CA LEU A 297 17.43 13.06 2.23
C LEU A 297 18.20 12.00 1.44
N VAL A 298 18.36 12.21 0.14
CA VAL A 298 19.08 11.28 -0.75
C VAL A 298 20.55 11.14 -0.31
N ASN A 299 21.17 12.23 0.15
CA ASN A 299 22.51 12.18 0.73
C ASN A 299 22.52 11.38 2.06
N GLN A 300 21.59 11.64 2.99
CA GLN A 300 21.47 10.87 4.24
C GLN A 300 21.29 9.36 3.96
N TYR A 301 20.49 9.00 2.95
CA TYR A 301 20.22 7.60 2.59
C TYR A 301 21.46 6.96 1.93
N ARG A 302 22.21 7.70 1.10
CA ARG A 302 23.49 7.25 0.53
C ARG A 302 24.55 7.03 1.63
N ASP A 303 24.63 7.96 2.58
CA ASP A 303 25.59 7.93 3.69
C ASP A 303 25.24 6.88 4.76
N ALA A 304 24.01 6.34 4.76
CA ALA A 304 23.61 5.24 5.62
C ALA A 304 24.42 3.96 5.37
N ARG A 305 24.92 3.72 4.14
CA ARG A 305 25.80 2.58 3.78
C ARG A 305 25.30 1.23 4.33
N GLY A 306 24.04 0.89 4.07
CA GLY A 306 23.41 -0.37 4.51
C GLY A 306 22.95 -0.40 5.98
N LYS A 307 23.11 0.69 6.74
CA LYS A 307 22.46 0.84 8.06
C LYS A 307 20.94 0.93 7.88
N PRO A 308 20.14 0.40 8.82
CA PRO A 308 18.69 0.51 8.75
C PRO A 308 18.23 1.97 8.85
N LEU A 309 17.23 2.31 8.03
CA LEU A 309 16.48 3.56 8.07
C LEU A 309 15.15 3.31 8.77
N ILE A 310 14.80 4.14 9.75
CA ILE A 310 13.57 3.99 10.55
C ILE A 310 12.81 5.30 10.57
N LEU A 311 11.52 5.20 10.29
CA LEU A 311 10.55 6.26 10.57
C LEU A 311 10.27 6.24 12.06
N SER A 312 10.78 7.23 12.78
CA SER A 312 10.65 7.31 14.23
C SER A 312 9.98 8.62 14.62
N SER A 313 8.89 8.50 15.37
CA SER A 313 8.21 9.62 15.99
C SER A 313 8.08 9.35 17.49
N PRO A 314 8.25 10.37 18.37
CA PRO A 314 7.89 10.26 19.78
C PRO A 314 6.37 10.18 19.99
N VAL A 315 5.57 10.63 19.01
CA VAL A 315 4.11 10.65 19.06
C VAL A 315 3.50 9.73 17.99
N PRO A 316 2.28 9.19 18.18
CA PRO A 316 1.50 8.57 17.12
C PRO A 316 1.39 9.49 15.88
N VAL A 317 1.81 8.98 14.73
CA VAL A 317 1.72 9.66 13.42
C VAL A 317 0.97 8.76 12.47
N THR A 318 -0.03 9.31 11.77
CA THR A 318 -0.67 8.60 10.66
C THR A 318 0.22 8.69 9.43
N TRP A 319 0.65 7.55 8.91
CA TRP A 319 1.40 7.44 7.66
C TRP A 319 0.45 6.97 6.55
N VAL A 320 0.46 7.58 5.36
CA VAL A 320 -0.37 7.16 4.22
C VAL A 320 0.48 6.73 3.04
N SER A 321 0.32 5.49 2.58
CA SER A 321 0.91 4.98 1.34
C SER A 321 -0.18 4.83 0.28
N SER A 322 -0.24 5.80 -0.63
CA SER A 322 -1.35 5.92 -1.58
C SER A 322 -1.06 5.19 -2.89
N TRP A 323 -1.89 4.19 -3.21
CA TRP A 323 -1.81 3.31 -4.37
C TRP A 323 -2.97 3.53 -5.35
N THR A 324 -3.70 4.65 -5.20
CA THR A 324 -4.89 5.04 -6.00
C THR A 324 -4.61 5.31 -7.48
N HIS A 325 -3.34 5.35 -7.86
CA HIS A 325 -2.86 5.56 -9.23
C HIS A 325 -2.44 4.24 -9.91
N LEU A 326 -2.42 3.12 -9.20
CA LEU A 326 -2.06 1.81 -9.76
C LEU A 326 -3.31 1.17 -10.39
N PRO A 327 -3.20 0.58 -11.58
CA PRO A 327 -4.35 0.18 -12.41
C PRO A 327 -4.92 -1.18 -11.99
N TRP A 328 -5.16 -1.39 -10.69
CA TRP A 328 -5.48 -2.71 -10.10
C TRP A 328 -6.68 -3.41 -10.74
N TYR A 329 -7.72 -2.64 -11.07
CA TYR A 329 -8.97 -3.14 -11.65
C TYR A 329 -8.92 -3.26 -13.18
N ASP A 330 -7.88 -2.71 -13.81
CA ASP A 330 -7.61 -2.83 -15.25
C ASP A 330 -6.71 -4.03 -15.57
N LEU A 331 -6.25 -4.77 -14.54
CA LEU A 331 -5.43 -5.96 -14.72
C LEU A 331 -6.28 -7.11 -15.28
N GLU A 332 -5.82 -7.68 -16.39
CA GLU A 332 -6.46 -8.83 -17.01
C GLU A 332 -5.67 -10.11 -16.72
N LEU A 333 -6.25 -10.97 -15.88
CA LEU A 333 -5.75 -12.30 -15.59
C LEU A 333 -6.32 -13.26 -16.63
N GLN A 334 -5.46 -13.96 -17.36
CA GLN A 334 -5.92 -14.93 -18.35
C GLN A 334 -6.37 -16.23 -17.67
N THR A 335 -7.60 -16.65 -17.92
CA THR A 335 -8.27 -17.79 -17.28
C THR A 335 -8.74 -18.84 -18.31
N GLY A 336 -7.85 -19.23 -19.24
CA GLY A 336 -8.13 -20.21 -20.32
C GLY A 336 -7.65 -19.73 -21.70
N LYS A 337 -8.26 -20.17 -22.84
CA LYS A 337 -7.85 -19.60 -24.16
C LYS A 337 -8.17 -18.12 -24.27
N GLN A 338 -9.35 -17.75 -23.79
CA GLN A 338 -10.11 -16.60 -24.29
C GLN A 338 -10.89 -15.88 -23.19
N ALA A 339 -10.94 -16.43 -21.97
CA ALA A 339 -11.47 -15.71 -20.83
C ALA A 339 -10.36 -14.84 -20.23
N THR A 340 -10.60 -13.54 -20.16
CA THR A 340 -9.90 -12.62 -19.27
C THR A 340 -10.77 -12.39 -18.06
N ALA A 341 -10.17 -12.50 -16.88
CA ALA A 341 -10.77 -12.13 -15.62
C ALA A 341 -10.17 -10.82 -15.15
N ARG A 342 -11.01 -9.93 -14.60
CA ARG A 342 -10.56 -8.73 -13.90
C ARG A 342 -10.82 -8.87 -12.41
N PRO A 343 -10.03 -8.21 -11.55
CA PRO A 343 -10.31 -8.16 -10.12
C PRO A 343 -11.61 -7.42 -9.83
N GLU A 344 -12.56 -8.07 -9.13
CA GLU A 344 -13.72 -7.42 -8.52
C GLU A 344 -13.38 -6.78 -7.16
N TYR A 345 -12.19 -7.09 -6.62
CA TYR A 345 -11.69 -6.57 -5.36
C TYR A 345 -10.16 -6.46 -5.38
N MET A 346 -9.62 -5.66 -4.46
CA MET A 346 -8.20 -5.48 -4.20
C MET A 346 -8.05 -4.96 -2.75
N GLN A 347 -6.93 -5.18 -2.07
CA GLN A 347 -6.74 -4.73 -0.68
C GLN A 347 -5.28 -4.53 -0.23
N GLY A 348 -5.06 -3.85 0.92
CA GLY A 348 -3.74 -3.71 1.58
C GLY A 348 -3.46 -4.01 3.07
N PHE A 349 -2.21 -4.47 3.42
CA PHE A 349 -1.64 -5.01 4.72
C PHE A 349 -0.11 -4.95 4.70
N LEU A 350 0.57 -4.21 5.57
CA LEU A 350 2.02 -4.43 5.68
C LEU A 350 2.27 -5.62 6.62
N ARG A 351 2.85 -6.71 6.11
CA ARG A 351 3.27 -7.85 6.93
C ARG A 351 4.73 -7.70 7.33
N SER A 352 4.98 -7.67 8.63
CA SER A 352 6.31 -7.88 9.21
C SER A 352 6.85 -9.26 8.79
N SER A 353 8.17 -9.46 8.79
CA SER A 353 8.73 -10.80 8.54
C SER A 353 8.18 -11.81 9.56
N GLY A 354 8.18 -13.11 9.24
CA GLY A 354 7.56 -14.13 10.10
C GLY A 354 8.07 -14.09 11.54
N VAL A 355 9.38 -13.96 11.75
CA VAL A 355 10.01 -13.79 13.07
C VAL A 355 9.48 -12.54 13.78
N LEU A 356 9.49 -11.39 13.12
CA LEU A 356 9.07 -10.12 13.72
C LEU A 356 7.57 -10.10 14.06
N ASN A 357 6.74 -10.68 13.19
CA ASN A 357 5.31 -10.85 13.42
C ASN A 357 5.02 -11.80 14.61
N ASN A 358 5.79 -12.88 14.73
CA ASN A 358 5.68 -13.81 15.87
C ASN A 358 6.16 -13.18 17.18
N LEU A 359 7.09 -12.24 17.12
CA LEU A 359 7.48 -11.35 18.23
C LEU A 359 6.47 -10.21 18.46
N GLY A 360 5.28 -10.24 17.84
CA GLY A 360 4.23 -9.25 18.06
C GLY A 360 4.44 -7.90 17.37
N GLN A 361 5.44 -7.75 16.50
CA GLN A 361 5.71 -6.46 15.83
C GLN A 361 4.61 -6.11 14.82
N ARG A 362 3.73 -5.18 15.20
CA ARG A 362 2.65 -4.63 14.36
C ARG A 362 3.00 -3.27 13.81
N VAL A 363 2.88 -3.06 12.50
CA VAL A 363 3.04 -1.73 11.92
C VAL A 363 1.78 -0.91 12.19
N GLU A 364 1.84 -0.04 13.20
CA GLU A 364 0.73 0.79 13.64
C GLU A 364 0.67 2.13 12.90
N ASN A 365 -0.54 2.68 12.78
CA ASN A 365 -0.86 3.97 12.15
C ASN A 365 -0.41 4.13 10.70
N LEU A 366 -0.04 3.03 10.03
CA LEU A 366 0.22 3.01 8.59
C LEU A 366 -1.06 2.63 7.84
N LEU A 367 -1.51 3.56 7.02
CA LEU A 367 -2.67 3.45 6.14
C LEU A 367 -2.22 3.29 4.68
N PHE A 368 -3.03 2.58 3.91
CA PHE A 368 -2.83 2.29 2.50
C PHE A 368 -4.12 2.60 1.75
N THR A 369 -4.04 3.19 0.56
CA THR A 369 -5.25 3.57 -0.18
C THR A 369 -5.24 3.08 -1.60
N TRP A 370 -6.37 2.59 -2.11
CA TRP A 370 -6.52 2.17 -3.50
C TRP A 370 -7.85 2.66 -4.08
N LYS A 371 -7.88 2.88 -5.39
CA LYS A 371 -9.05 3.41 -6.08
C LYS A 371 -9.84 2.24 -6.68
N ASP A 372 -11.10 2.14 -6.29
CA ASP A 372 -12.13 1.37 -6.97
C ASP A 372 -12.87 2.34 -7.91
N PRO A 373 -12.78 2.17 -9.25
CA PRO A 373 -13.42 3.08 -10.20
C PRO A 373 -14.93 3.24 -9.99
N ARG A 374 -15.60 2.21 -9.46
CA ARG A 374 -17.05 2.18 -9.24
C ARG A 374 -17.42 2.77 -7.87
N LYS A 375 -16.75 2.33 -6.80
CA LYS A 375 -17.14 2.63 -5.40
C LYS A 375 -16.48 3.87 -4.81
N GLY A 376 -15.24 4.20 -5.18
CA GLY A 376 -14.50 5.34 -4.61
C GLY A 376 -13.08 4.98 -4.18
N ILE A 377 -12.63 5.57 -3.07
CA ILE A 377 -11.29 5.30 -2.53
C ILE A 377 -11.39 4.51 -1.24
N TRP A 378 -10.86 3.30 -1.29
CA TRP A 378 -10.63 2.46 -0.13
C TRP A 378 -9.38 2.91 0.62
N ILE A 379 -9.44 2.85 1.94
CA ILE A 379 -8.34 3.11 2.88
C ILE A 379 -8.28 1.90 3.80
N TYR A 380 -7.12 1.26 3.98
CA TYR A 380 -6.90 0.26 5.03
C TYR A 380 -5.78 0.71 5.96
N GLY A 381 -5.87 0.38 7.26
CA GLY A 381 -4.67 0.25 8.08
C GLY A 381 -4.93 -0.19 9.51
N ASN A 382 -3.84 -0.31 10.27
CA ASN A 382 -3.91 -0.40 11.72
C ASN A 382 -4.10 1.00 12.31
N VAL A 383 -5.27 1.29 12.87
CA VAL A 383 -5.51 2.53 13.63
C VAL A 383 -5.60 2.23 15.12
N GLU A 384 -5.09 3.13 15.95
CA GLU A 384 -5.34 3.08 17.40
C GLU A 384 -6.86 3.03 17.69
N GLU A 385 -7.29 2.22 18.66
CA GLU A 385 -8.71 1.96 18.88
C GLU A 385 -9.52 3.25 19.11
N GLU A 386 -8.96 4.22 19.84
CA GLU A 386 -9.58 5.53 20.07
C GLU A 386 -9.82 6.28 18.76
N LEU A 387 -8.79 6.38 17.91
CA LEU A 387 -8.88 7.01 16.59
C LEU A 387 -9.96 6.31 15.75
N GLY A 388 -10.00 4.98 15.77
CA GLY A 388 -11.06 4.21 15.12
C GLY A 388 -12.46 4.44 15.72
N ARG A 389 -12.61 4.69 17.02
CA ARG A 389 -13.90 5.03 17.64
C ARG A 389 -14.37 6.43 17.21
N LEU A 390 -13.45 7.38 17.06
CA LEU A 390 -13.72 8.74 16.59
C LEU A 390 -14.06 8.79 15.10
N GLN A 391 -13.31 8.06 14.28
CA GLN A 391 -13.62 7.83 12.87
C GLN A 391 -15.05 7.29 12.72
N ARG A 392 -15.45 6.26 13.50
CA ARG A 392 -16.84 5.77 13.50
C ARG A 392 -17.89 6.84 13.82
N ARG A 393 -17.64 7.73 14.79
CA ARG A 393 -18.61 8.78 15.17
C ARG A 393 -18.82 9.84 14.09
N ARG A 394 -17.80 10.17 13.28
CA ARG A 394 -17.97 11.05 12.11
C ARG A 394 -18.47 10.29 10.89
N ALA A 395 -17.98 9.06 10.68
CA ALA A 395 -18.37 8.19 9.58
C ALA A 395 -19.86 7.81 9.63
N GLY A 396 -20.46 7.73 10.82
CA GLY A 396 -21.90 7.52 11.00
C GLY A 396 -22.82 8.59 10.37
N HIS A 397 -22.25 9.69 9.84
CA HIS A 397 -22.98 10.63 8.99
C HIS A 397 -22.65 10.52 7.49
N ASP A 398 -21.53 9.91 7.06
CA ASP A 398 -21.01 10.11 5.69
C ASP A 398 -19.88 9.16 5.18
N MET A 399 -19.44 8.13 5.92
CA MET A 399 -18.40 7.18 5.47
C MET A 399 -18.72 5.75 5.90
N GLN A 400 -18.47 4.78 5.01
CA GLN A 400 -18.68 3.36 5.32
C GLN A 400 -17.39 2.71 5.84
N VAL A 401 -17.49 1.93 6.92
CA VAL A 401 -16.35 1.34 7.64
C VAL A 401 -16.31 -0.17 7.41
N VAL A 402 -15.31 -0.64 6.66
CA VAL A 402 -15.09 -2.05 6.33
C VAL A 402 -13.84 -2.53 7.10
N PHE A 403 -13.31 -3.74 6.86
CA PHE A 403 -12.12 -4.26 7.54
C PHE A 403 -11.17 -4.94 6.50
N LEU A 404 -10.24 -5.82 6.91
CA LEU A 404 -9.44 -6.73 6.05
C LEU A 404 -8.18 -6.15 5.33
N SER A 405 -7.27 -6.98 4.72
CA SER A 405 -5.82 -6.67 4.60
C SER A 405 -5.03 -7.20 3.28
N PHE A 406 -3.82 -6.72 2.83
CA PHE A 406 -2.96 -7.01 1.58
C PHE A 406 -2.64 -8.50 1.50
N VAL A 407 -3.57 -9.21 0.95
CA VAL A 407 -3.13 -9.84 -0.27
C VAL A 407 -3.60 -8.96 -1.41
N PHE A 408 -2.87 -8.92 -2.54
CA PHE A 408 -3.45 -8.40 -3.79
C PHE A 408 -4.52 -9.40 -4.25
N CYS A 409 -5.64 -9.35 -3.54
CA CYS A 409 -6.72 -10.30 -3.55
C CYS A 409 -7.51 -10.11 -4.84
N PHE A 410 -6.98 -10.61 -5.94
CA PHE A 410 -7.69 -10.58 -7.20
C PHE A 410 -8.85 -11.56 -7.12
N ILE A 411 -10.04 -11.01 -6.92
CA ILE A 411 -11.29 -11.75 -6.92
C ILE A 411 -11.76 -11.86 -8.36
N VAL A 412 -11.67 -13.06 -8.90
CA VAL A 412 -12.23 -13.40 -10.20
C VAL A 412 -13.65 -13.93 -9.99
N SER A 413 -14.66 -13.12 -10.33
CA SER A 413 -16.05 -13.59 -10.43
C SER A 413 -16.43 -13.78 -11.89
N GLY A 414 -17.03 -14.92 -12.23
CA GLY A 414 -17.14 -15.34 -13.63
C GLY A 414 -17.92 -16.64 -13.86
N MET A 415 -19.18 -16.65 -13.42
CA MET A 415 -20.27 -17.58 -13.77
C MET A 415 -19.88 -19.06 -14.00
N LEU A 416 -20.12 -19.88 -12.97
CA LEU A 416 -20.43 -21.30 -13.16
C LEU A 416 -21.80 -21.41 -13.87
N PRO A 417 -21.91 -22.10 -15.02
CA PRO A 417 -23.16 -22.76 -15.38
C PRO A 417 -23.36 -23.99 -14.46
N GLU A 418 -24.62 -24.39 -14.30
CA GLU A 418 -25.02 -25.63 -13.59
C GLU A 418 -24.45 -26.91 -14.26
#